data_AF-A0A3Q0CRQ4-F1
#
_entry.id   AF-A0A3Q0CRQ4-F1
#
_cell.length_a   1.000
_cell.length_b   1.000
_cell.length_c   1.000
_cell.angle_alpha   90.00
_cell.angle_beta   90.00
_cell.angle_gamma   90.00
#
_symmetry.space_group_name_H-M   'P 1'
#
loop_
_entity.id
_entity.type
_entity.pdbx_description
1 polymer ?
#
loop_
_entity_poly.entity_id
_entity_poly.type
_entity_poly.pdbx_seq_one_letter_code
_entity_poly.pdbx_strand_id
1 'polypeptide(L)'
;MMYQEPARWSYTFQTLSFMSRLKVQLEPLPEKLLQAEKSVRIFERSVYSDRYIFAKNLFENGSLSDVEWHIYQDWHSFLLQQFANRLLIHGFIYLQASPQVCLERLSQRARVEEKGIELAYLEQLHGQHEDWFINKTTKLHFEALQHVPVLVLNVSDDFSENAAKQEELMRQVNTFIRNL
;
A
#
# COMPACT_ATOMS: atom_id res chain seq x y z
N MET A 1 -19.87 3.27 5.55
CA MET A 1 -20.02 3.90 4.22
C MET A 1 -19.44 3.02 3.11
N MET A 2 -18.10 2.91 2.91
CA MET A 2 -17.57 2.00 1.86
C MET A 2 -17.84 0.52 2.17
N TYR A 3 -17.47 0.03 3.35
CA TYR A 3 -17.69 -1.38 3.73
C TYR A 3 -19.16 -1.79 3.91
N GLN A 4 -20.10 -0.84 3.92
CA GLN A 4 -21.54 -1.13 4.04
C GLN A 4 -22.20 -1.31 2.67
N GLU A 5 -21.80 -0.52 1.68
CA GLU A 5 -22.31 -0.62 0.30
C GLU A 5 -21.14 -0.50 -0.69
N PRO A 6 -20.29 -1.54 -0.81
CA PRO A 6 -19.05 -1.46 -1.56
C PRO A 6 -19.30 -1.20 -3.06
N ALA A 7 -20.33 -1.81 -3.65
CA ALA A 7 -20.72 -1.57 -5.05
C ALA A 7 -21.11 -0.11 -5.34
N ARG A 8 -21.55 0.66 -4.32
CA ARG A 8 -21.94 2.07 -4.49
C ARG A 8 -20.79 3.03 -4.23
N TRP A 9 -19.92 2.71 -3.28
CA TRP A 9 -18.95 3.67 -2.73
C TRP A 9 -17.49 3.35 -3.03
N SER A 10 -17.18 2.19 -3.60
CA SER A 10 -15.80 1.80 -3.91
C SER A 10 -15.10 2.80 -4.81
N TYR A 11 -15.73 3.23 -5.91
CA TYR A 11 -15.13 4.18 -6.83
C TYR A 11 -14.85 5.53 -6.16
N THR A 12 -15.83 6.06 -5.43
CA THR A 12 -15.69 7.32 -4.68
C THR A 12 -14.59 7.23 -3.63
N PHE A 13 -14.55 6.12 -2.88
CA PHE A 13 -13.55 5.89 -1.84
C PHE A 13 -12.14 5.76 -2.41
N GLN A 14 -11.95 4.98 -3.48
CA GLN A 14 -10.65 4.81 -4.13
C GLN A 14 -10.14 6.13 -4.73
N THR A 15 -11.04 6.94 -5.30
CA THR A 15 -10.70 8.27 -5.80
C THR A 15 -10.22 9.19 -4.68
N LEU A 16 -10.93 9.22 -3.55
CA LEU A 16 -10.55 10.04 -2.39
C LEU A 16 -9.25 9.57 -1.74
N SER A 17 -9.07 8.25 -1.59
CA SER A 17 -7.85 7.65 -1.03
C SER A 17 -6.63 8.02 -1.87
N PHE A 18 -6.68 7.74 -3.17
CA PHE A 18 -5.58 8.06 -4.07
C PHE A 18 -5.30 9.58 -4.12
N MET A 19 -6.34 10.43 -4.18
CA MET A 19 -6.14 11.89 -4.18
C MET A 19 -5.45 12.39 -2.91
N SER A 20 -5.84 11.87 -1.75
CA SER A 20 -5.21 12.23 -0.48
C SER A 20 -3.74 11.78 -0.45
N ARG A 21 -3.46 10.55 -0.90
CA ARG A 21 -2.10 10.00 -0.94
C ARG A 21 -1.21 10.73 -1.95
N LEU A 22 -1.75 11.06 -3.12
CA LEU A 22 -1.05 11.85 -4.13
C LEU A 22 -0.65 13.22 -3.59
N LYS A 23 -1.57 13.93 -2.93
CA LYS A 23 -1.29 15.24 -2.32
C LYS A 23 -0.14 15.15 -1.31
N VAL A 24 -0.19 14.19 -0.39
CA VAL A 24 0.87 13.96 0.60
C VAL A 24 2.21 13.68 -0.08
N GLN A 25 2.26 12.82 -1.11
CA GLN A 25 3.50 12.52 -1.81
C GLN A 25 4.07 13.74 -2.57
N LEU A 26 3.20 14.62 -3.06
CA LEU A 26 3.60 15.85 -3.74
C LEU A 26 3.99 16.99 -2.78
N GLU A 27 3.68 16.91 -1.49
CA GLU A 27 4.09 17.94 -0.54
C GLU A 27 5.62 18.14 -0.57
N PRO A 28 6.10 19.39 -0.46
CA PRO A 28 7.52 19.69 -0.36
C PRO A 28 8.19 18.93 0.78
N LEU A 29 9.47 18.63 0.62
CA LEU A 29 10.25 18.06 1.72
C LEU A 29 10.31 19.06 2.88
N PRO A 30 10.03 18.62 4.12
CA PRO A 30 10.26 19.44 5.30
C PRO A 30 11.71 19.95 5.35
N GLU A 31 11.92 21.19 5.80
CA GLU A 31 13.26 21.82 5.87
C GLU A 31 14.30 20.96 6.60
N LYS A 32 13.88 20.23 7.64
CA LYS A 32 14.74 19.29 8.38
C LYS A 32 15.33 18.17 7.50
N LEU A 33 14.57 17.69 6.51
CA LEU A 33 15.04 16.69 5.57
C LEU A 33 15.92 17.31 4.48
N LEU A 34 15.69 18.57 4.10
CA LEU A 34 16.54 19.28 3.14
C LEU A 34 17.96 19.51 3.65
N GLN A 35 18.14 19.61 4.97
CA GLN A 35 19.44 19.85 5.61
C GLN A 35 20.23 18.56 5.93
N ALA A 36 19.62 17.38 5.78
CA ALA A 36 20.28 16.11 6.09
C ALA A 36 21.08 15.59 4.88
N GLU A 37 22.32 15.14 5.09
CA GLU A 37 23.15 14.53 4.04
C GLU A 37 22.50 13.30 3.39
N LYS A 38 21.71 12.54 4.17
CA LYS A 38 20.92 11.39 3.71
C LYS A 38 19.50 11.51 4.23
N SER A 39 18.62 12.13 3.44
CA SER A 39 17.22 12.27 3.80
C SER A 39 16.42 11.05 3.37
N VAL A 40 15.59 10.55 4.29
CA VAL A 40 14.69 9.43 4.03
C VAL A 40 13.26 9.91 4.29
N ARG A 41 12.39 9.71 3.30
CA ARG A 41 10.95 9.97 3.43
C ARG A 41 10.20 8.65 3.35
N ILE A 42 9.47 8.32 4.41
CA ILE A 42 8.66 7.11 4.50
C ILE A 42 7.19 7.49 4.30
N PHE A 43 6.48 6.69 3.52
CA PHE A 43 5.04 6.82 3.31
C PHE A 43 4.31 5.58 3.83
N GLU A 44 3.17 5.78 4.47
CA GLU A 44 2.25 4.66 4.74
C GLU A 44 1.56 4.28 3.44
N ARG A 45 1.96 3.12 2.89
CA ARG A 45 1.59 2.64 1.54
C ARG A 45 1.96 3.65 0.44
N SER A 46 1.34 3.54 -0.73
CA SER A 46 1.62 4.40 -1.89
C SER A 46 0.43 4.55 -2.82
N VAL A 47 0.49 5.55 -3.70
CA VAL A 47 -0.44 5.69 -4.84
C VAL A 47 -0.55 4.40 -5.68
N TYR A 48 0.55 3.64 -5.76
CA TYR A 48 0.59 2.37 -6.49
C TYR A 48 -0.23 1.28 -5.79
N SER A 49 -0.17 1.19 -4.46
CA SER A 49 -1.01 0.23 -3.73
C SER A 49 -2.50 0.56 -3.82
N ASP A 50 -2.88 1.85 -3.93
CA ASP A 50 -4.30 2.21 -4.13
C ASP A 50 -4.84 1.55 -5.42
N ARG A 51 -4.06 1.53 -6.51
CA ARG A 51 -4.44 0.85 -7.76
C ARG A 51 -4.25 -0.66 -7.74
N TYR A 52 -3.03 -1.13 -7.48
CA TYR A 52 -2.64 -2.52 -7.72
C TYR A 52 -3.07 -3.49 -6.61
N ILE A 53 -3.42 -2.97 -5.43
CA ILE A 53 -3.96 -3.77 -4.34
C ILE A 53 -5.46 -3.51 -4.22
N PHE A 54 -5.86 -2.29 -3.85
CA PHE A 54 -7.24 -2.05 -3.42
C PHE A 54 -8.22 -1.92 -4.58
N ALA A 55 -7.97 -1.02 -5.53
CA ALA A 55 -8.88 -0.82 -6.66
C ALA A 55 -8.94 -2.04 -7.57
N LYS A 56 -7.80 -2.70 -7.85
CA LYS A 56 -7.78 -3.99 -8.56
C LYS A 56 -8.63 -5.04 -7.84
N ASN A 57 -8.48 -5.19 -6.51
CA ASN A 57 -9.28 -6.15 -5.76
C ASN A 57 -10.78 -5.84 -5.79
N LEU A 58 -11.14 -4.56 -5.67
CA LEU A 58 -12.54 -4.12 -5.72
C LEU A 58 -13.15 -4.32 -7.10
N PHE A 59 -12.36 -4.23 -8.17
CA PHE A 59 -12.81 -4.63 -9.49
C PHE A 59 -13.01 -6.15 -9.59
N GLU A 60 -12.01 -6.93 -9.18
CA GLU A 60 -12.04 -8.40 -9.27
C GLU A 60 -13.14 -9.04 -8.40
N ASN A 61 -13.53 -8.41 -7.30
CA ASN A 61 -14.62 -8.87 -6.44
C ASN A 61 -15.99 -8.27 -6.79
N GLY A 62 -16.09 -7.50 -7.88
CA GLY A 62 -17.35 -6.94 -8.40
C GLY A 62 -17.86 -5.68 -7.69
N SER A 63 -17.06 -5.07 -6.81
CA SER A 63 -17.41 -3.80 -6.14
C SER A 63 -17.16 -2.55 -7.01
N LEU A 64 -16.35 -2.66 -8.06
CA LEU A 64 -16.22 -1.67 -9.13
C LEU A 64 -16.80 -2.24 -10.42
N SER A 65 -17.63 -1.46 -11.10
CA SER A 65 -18.06 -1.78 -12.46
C SER A 65 -16.91 -1.62 -13.47
N ASP A 66 -17.05 -2.22 -14.66
CA ASP A 66 -16.09 -2.06 -15.76
C ASP A 66 -15.86 -0.59 -16.13
N VAL A 67 -16.92 0.23 -16.09
CA VAL A 67 -16.85 1.66 -16.40
C VAL A 67 -16.06 2.40 -15.31
N GLU A 68 -16.36 2.15 -14.04
CA GLU A 68 -15.64 2.76 -12.92
C GLU A 68 -14.17 2.34 -12.90
N TRP A 69 -13.88 1.07 -13.17
CA TRP A 69 -12.51 0.56 -13.25
C TRP A 69 -11.74 1.17 -14.42
N HIS A 70 -12.36 1.29 -15.59
CA HIS A 70 -11.76 1.94 -16.74
C HIS A 70 -11.43 3.41 -16.45
N ILE A 71 -12.41 4.17 -15.93
CA ILE A 71 -12.20 5.57 -15.55
C ILE A 71 -11.09 5.67 -14.50
N TYR A 72 -11.15 4.85 -13.45
CA TYR A 72 -10.13 4.84 -12.38
C TYR A 72 -8.71 4.69 -12.92
N GLN A 73 -8.52 3.71 -13.81
CA GLN A 73 -7.22 3.45 -14.40
C GLN A 73 -6.73 4.60 -15.29
N ASP A 74 -7.62 5.21 -16.07
CA ASP A 74 -7.29 6.29 -16.99
C ASP A 74 -6.73 7.51 -16.23
N TRP A 75 -7.50 8.05 -15.28
CA TRP A 75 -7.07 9.24 -14.56
C TRP A 75 -5.90 8.95 -13.61
N HIS A 76 -5.83 7.75 -13.01
CA HIS A 76 -4.66 7.35 -12.22
C HIS A 76 -3.39 7.33 -13.09
N SER A 77 -3.46 6.74 -14.29
CA SER A 77 -2.30 6.67 -15.20
C SER A 77 -1.88 8.06 -15.66
N PHE A 78 -2.85 8.90 -16.04
CA PHE A 78 -2.61 10.28 -16.44
C PHE A 78 -1.87 11.07 -15.35
N LEU A 79 -2.36 11.05 -14.11
CA LEU A 79 -1.76 11.84 -13.04
C LEU A 79 -0.37 11.33 -12.64
N LEU A 80 -0.15 10.02 -12.60
CA LEU A 80 1.18 9.49 -12.33
C LEU A 80 2.19 9.82 -13.44
N GLN A 81 1.75 9.91 -14.70
CA GLN A 81 2.58 10.40 -15.80
C GLN A 81 2.91 11.90 -15.63
N GLN A 82 1.92 12.74 -15.30
CA GLN A 82 2.14 14.18 -15.09
C GLN A 82 3.11 14.47 -13.94
N PHE A 83 3.11 13.63 -12.91
CA PHE A 83 3.91 13.83 -11.70
C PHE A 83 5.07 12.83 -11.54
N ALA A 84 5.44 12.09 -12.59
CA ALA A 84 6.40 10.99 -12.53
C ALA A 84 7.70 11.34 -11.79
N ASN A 85 8.28 12.52 -12.10
CA ASN A 85 9.54 12.99 -11.50
C ASN A 85 9.46 13.28 -10.00
N ARG A 86 8.25 13.43 -9.44
CA ARG A 86 8.01 13.77 -8.03
C ARG A 86 7.52 12.59 -7.20
N LEU A 87 7.15 11.48 -7.86
CA LEU A 87 6.56 10.29 -7.23
C LEU A 87 7.48 9.07 -7.32
N LEU A 88 8.78 9.32 -7.46
CA LEU A 88 9.79 8.28 -7.46
C LEU A 88 9.81 7.57 -6.10
N ILE A 89 9.75 6.24 -6.14
CA ILE A 89 9.87 5.37 -4.97
C ILE A 89 11.15 4.56 -5.14
N HIS A 90 12.04 4.68 -4.16
CA HIS A 90 13.34 3.99 -4.19
C HIS A 90 13.27 2.57 -3.64
N GLY A 91 12.25 2.24 -2.83
CA GLY A 91 12.08 0.92 -2.25
C GLY A 91 10.73 0.75 -1.59
N PHE A 92 10.27 -0.50 -1.50
CA PHE A 92 9.10 -0.88 -0.71
C PHE A 92 9.52 -1.66 0.53
N ILE A 93 8.87 -1.41 1.66
CA ILE A 93 8.95 -2.26 2.84
C ILE A 93 7.61 -2.96 2.98
N TYR A 94 7.59 -4.26 2.70
CA TYR A 94 6.40 -5.10 2.78
C TYR A 94 6.34 -5.80 4.15
N LEU A 95 5.42 -5.33 4.98
CA LEU A 95 5.10 -5.94 6.27
C LEU A 95 4.17 -7.14 6.05
N GLN A 96 4.75 -8.34 5.96
CA GLN A 96 4.03 -9.57 5.65
C GLN A 96 3.51 -10.22 6.93
N ALA A 97 2.21 -10.49 6.97
CA ALA A 97 1.55 -11.31 7.99
C ALA A 97 0.43 -12.12 7.33
N SER A 98 0.06 -13.25 7.94
CA SER A 98 -1.04 -14.06 7.42
C SER A 98 -2.39 -13.32 7.54
N PRO A 99 -3.38 -13.66 6.69
CA PRO A 99 -4.73 -13.12 6.80
C PRO A 99 -5.36 -13.32 8.19
N GLN A 100 -5.08 -14.46 8.85
CA GLN A 100 -5.58 -14.77 10.19
C GLN A 100 -5.01 -13.82 11.24
N VAL A 101 -3.69 -13.60 11.22
CA VAL A 101 -3.03 -12.62 12.11
C VAL A 101 -3.56 -11.21 11.85
N CYS A 102 -3.79 -10.85 10.58
CA CYS A 102 -4.39 -9.56 10.25
C CYS A 102 -5.81 -9.40 10.81
N LEU A 103 -6.63 -10.46 10.76
CA LEU A 103 -8.00 -10.45 11.29
C LEU A 103 -8.03 -10.31 12.81
N GLU A 104 -7.14 -11.01 13.51
CA GLU A 104 -6.98 -10.90 14.96
C GLU A 104 -6.62 -9.46 15.36
N ARG A 105 -5.61 -8.87 14.69
CA ARG A 105 -5.19 -7.47 14.94
C ARG A 105 -6.28 -6.45 14.61
N LEU A 106 -7.06 -6.70 13.55
CA LEU A 106 -8.21 -5.86 13.19
C LEU A 106 -9.26 -5.90 14.30
N SER A 107 -9.55 -7.08 14.83
CA SER A 107 -10.50 -7.29 15.93
C SER A 107 -10.05 -6.60 17.22
N GLN A 108 -8.76 -6.71 17.57
CA GLN A 108 -8.16 -6.05 18.72
C GLN A 108 -8.23 -4.52 18.62
N ARG A 109 -8.04 -3.96 17.43
CA ARG A 109 -8.11 -2.50 17.20
C ARG A 109 -9.54 -1.94 17.30
N ALA A 110 -10.54 -2.80 17.11
CA ALA A 110 -11.97 -2.52 17.34
C ALA A 110 -12.52 -1.26 16.62
N ARG A 111 -12.01 -0.93 15.42
CA ARG A 111 -12.55 0.17 14.59
C ARG A 111 -13.94 -0.20 14.10
N VAL A 112 -14.90 0.72 14.29
CA VAL A 112 -16.31 0.48 13.99
C VAL A 112 -16.52 0.21 12.49
N GLU A 113 -15.78 0.90 11.64
CA GLU A 113 -15.86 0.79 10.18
C GLU A 113 -15.38 -0.57 9.65
N GLU A 114 -14.58 -1.29 10.45
CA GLU A 114 -13.94 -2.55 10.06
C GLU A 114 -14.65 -3.78 10.65
N LYS A 115 -15.68 -3.60 11.50
CA LYS A 115 -16.39 -4.67 12.22
C LYS A 115 -17.13 -5.71 11.35
N GLY A 116 -17.11 -5.57 10.03
CA GLY A 116 -17.70 -6.53 9.09
C GLY A 116 -16.71 -7.07 8.06
N ILE A 117 -15.41 -6.85 8.25
CA ILE A 117 -14.39 -7.38 7.33
C ILE A 117 -14.19 -8.87 7.62
N GLU A 118 -14.54 -9.69 6.64
CA GLU A 118 -14.38 -11.14 6.67
C GLU A 118 -12.95 -11.58 6.32
N LEU A 119 -12.55 -12.76 6.79
CA LEU A 119 -11.25 -13.37 6.48
C LEU A 119 -11.00 -13.45 4.97
N ALA A 120 -12.02 -13.82 4.19
CA ALA A 120 -11.94 -13.95 2.74
C ALA A 120 -11.50 -12.65 2.04
N TYR A 121 -11.90 -11.48 2.57
CA TYR A 121 -11.45 -10.20 2.04
C TYR A 121 -9.97 -9.93 2.35
N LEU A 122 -9.50 -10.35 3.52
CA LEU A 122 -8.08 -10.25 3.88
C LEU A 122 -7.22 -11.23 3.07
N GLU A 123 -7.73 -12.43 2.77
CA GLU A 123 -7.08 -13.41 1.88
C GLU A 123 -6.93 -12.87 0.47
N GLN A 124 -7.99 -12.24 -0.06
CA GLN A 124 -7.94 -11.53 -1.33
C GLN A 124 -6.85 -10.46 -1.35
N LEU A 125 -6.86 -9.54 -0.38
CA LEU A 125 -5.84 -8.48 -0.29
C LEU A 125 -4.43 -9.05 -0.11
N HIS A 126 -4.26 -10.12 0.68
CA HIS A 126 -3.00 -10.80 0.85
C HIS A 126 -2.48 -11.34 -0.49
N GLY A 127 -3.35 -12.01 -1.26
CA GLY A 127 -3.02 -12.48 -2.61
C GLY A 127 -2.52 -11.37 -3.53
N GLN A 128 -3.18 -10.20 -3.52
CA GLN A 128 -2.71 -9.05 -4.32
C GLN A 128 -1.31 -8.57 -3.92
N HIS A 129 -0.98 -8.61 -2.62
CA HIS A 129 0.37 -8.23 -2.15
C HIS A 129 1.40 -9.28 -2.54
N GLU A 130 1.10 -10.57 -2.38
CA GLU A 130 2.00 -11.65 -2.78
C GLU A 130 2.26 -11.62 -4.29
N ASP A 131 1.23 -11.44 -5.09
CA ASP A 131 1.33 -11.35 -6.56
C ASP A 131 2.17 -10.16 -7.02
N TRP A 132 2.08 -9.03 -6.33
CA TRP A 132 2.86 -7.85 -6.68
C TRP A 132 4.29 -7.90 -6.12
N PHE A 133 4.46 -8.20 -4.84
CA PHE A 133 5.75 -8.08 -4.16
C PHE A 133 6.60 -9.34 -4.21
N ILE A 134 6.01 -10.53 -4.22
CA ILE A 134 6.72 -11.82 -4.16
C ILE A 134 6.76 -12.49 -5.53
N ASN A 135 5.60 -12.84 -6.09
CA ASN A 135 5.49 -13.64 -7.32
C ASN A 135 5.77 -12.83 -8.59
N LYS A 136 5.67 -11.49 -8.51
CA LYS A 136 5.82 -10.55 -9.63
C LYS A 136 4.90 -10.85 -10.82
N THR A 137 3.70 -11.34 -10.54
CA THR A 137 2.67 -11.72 -11.54
C THR A 137 1.71 -10.56 -11.84
N THR A 138 1.59 -9.58 -10.94
CA THR A 138 0.78 -8.38 -11.18
C THR A 138 1.35 -7.54 -12.33
N LYS A 139 0.57 -7.36 -13.40
CA LYS A 139 0.95 -6.51 -14.54
C LYS A 139 1.04 -5.04 -14.14
N LEU A 140 2.24 -4.48 -14.21
CA LEU A 140 2.51 -3.07 -13.91
C LEU A 140 2.52 -2.22 -15.18
N HIS A 141 2.02 -0.99 -15.06
CA HIS A 141 1.93 0.00 -16.15
C HIS A 141 2.95 1.13 -16.01
N PHE A 142 3.86 1.02 -15.04
CA PHE A 142 4.92 1.99 -14.77
C PHE A 142 6.25 1.26 -14.74
N GLU A 143 7.12 1.53 -15.71
CA GLU A 143 8.45 0.92 -15.84
C GLU A 143 9.29 1.15 -14.59
N ALA A 144 9.20 2.35 -14.02
CA ALA A 144 9.90 2.74 -12.80
C ALA A 144 9.65 1.79 -11.61
N LEU A 145 8.53 1.04 -11.58
CA LEU A 145 8.22 0.09 -10.51
C LEU A 145 8.83 -1.30 -10.70
N GLN A 146 9.18 -1.69 -11.93
CA GLN A 146 9.57 -3.07 -12.23
C GLN A 146 10.85 -3.49 -11.52
N HIS A 147 11.73 -2.53 -11.24
CA HIS A 147 13.04 -2.74 -10.63
C HIS A 147 13.16 -2.19 -9.21
N VAL A 148 12.05 -1.72 -8.61
CA VAL A 148 12.10 -1.18 -7.25
C VAL A 148 12.33 -2.32 -6.27
N PRO A 149 13.39 -2.24 -5.44
CA PRO A 149 13.69 -3.27 -4.46
C PRO A 149 12.59 -3.33 -3.39
N VAL A 150 12.34 -4.54 -2.88
CA VAL A 150 11.34 -4.80 -1.85
C VAL A 150 12.01 -5.50 -0.67
N LEU A 151 11.95 -4.88 0.51
CA LEU A 151 12.29 -5.51 1.78
C LEU A 151 11.04 -6.21 2.32
N VAL A 152 11.09 -7.53 2.48
CA VAL A 152 10.00 -8.31 3.08
C VAL A 152 10.32 -8.53 4.56
N LEU A 153 9.41 -8.08 5.43
CA LEU A 153 9.52 -8.25 6.88
C LEU A 153 8.39 -9.15 7.36
N ASN A 154 8.71 -10.35 7.84
CA ASN A 154 7.71 -11.23 8.46
C ASN A 154 7.36 -10.70 9.86
N VAL A 155 6.15 -10.21 9.98
CA VAL A 155 5.57 -9.65 11.20
C VAL A 155 4.35 -10.44 11.66
N SER A 156 4.35 -11.76 11.42
CA SER A 156 3.31 -12.67 11.93
C SER A 156 3.39 -12.77 13.45
N ASP A 157 4.61 -12.90 13.99
CA ASP A 157 4.84 -12.75 15.42
C ASP A 157 4.53 -11.31 15.84
N ASP A 158 3.87 -11.15 16.99
CA ASP A 158 3.66 -9.82 17.56
C ASP A 158 5.01 -9.23 18.02
N PHE A 159 5.39 -8.13 17.41
CA PHE A 159 6.60 -7.38 17.73
C PHE A 159 6.31 -6.12 18.56
N SER A 160 5.04 -5.81 18.86
CA SER A 160 4.64 -4.58 19.56
C SER A 160 5.29 -4.43 20.94
N GLU A 161 5.43 -5.53 21.67
CA GLU A 161 6.03 -5.57 23.01
C GLU A 161 7.38 -6.32 23.06
N ASN A 162 7.91 -6.75 21.89
CA ASN A 162 9.15 -7.52 21.82
C ASN A 162 10.31 -6.64 21.33
N ALA A 163 11.04 -6.05 22.27
CA ALA A 163 12.18 -5.16 21.98
C ALA A 163 13.26 -5.82 21.11
N ALA A 164 13.56 -7.11 21.33
CA ALA A 164 14.55 -7.84 20.53
C ALA A 164 14.10 -7.99 19.07
N LYS A 165 12.81 -8.30 18.84
CA LYS A 165 12.23 -8.37 17.49
C LYS A 165 12.19 -7.00 16.83
N GLN A 166 11.86 -5.93 17.56
CA GLN A 166 11.89 -4.55 17.05
C GLN A 166 13.29 -4.14 16.59
N GLU A 167 14.31 -4.40 17.40
CA GLU A 167 15.71 -4.12 17.05
C GLU A 167 16.13 -4.87 15.80
N GLU A 168 15.75 -6.15 15.70
CA GLU A 168 16.03 -6.97 14.52
C GLU A 168 15.36 -6.42 13.25
N LEU A 169 14.08 -6.08 13.31
CA LEU A 169 13.36 -5.48 12.17
C LEU A 169 14.00 -4.14 11.76
N MET A 170 14.37 -3.29 12.73
CA MET A 170 15.02 -2.01 12.46
C MET A 170 16.42 -2.18 11.87
N ARG A 171 17.16 -3.22 12.26
CA ARG A 171 18.46 -3.57 11.65
C ARG A 171 18.32 -3.92 10.17
N GLN A 172 17.29 -4.70 9.82
CA GLN A 172 16.98 -5.04 8.43
C GLN A 172 16.58 -3.80 7.61
N VAL A 173 15.70 -2.95 8.17
CA VAL A 173 15.30 -1.68 7.53
C VAL A 173 16.50 -0.76 7.29
N ASN A 174 17.36 -0.58 8.30
CA ASN A 174 18.56 0.24 8.17
C ASN A 174 19.53 -0.29 7.12
N THR A 175 19.71 -1.61 7.07
CA THR A 175 20.57 -2.25 6.06
C THR A 175 20.00 -2.05 4.66
N PHE A 176 18.69 -2.23 4.50
CA PHE A 176 17.99 -2.02 3.23
C PHE A 176 18.14 -0.58 2.74
N ILE A 177 17.81 0.41 3.58
CA ILE A 177 17.88 1.83 3.22
C ILE A 177 19.30 2.27 2.85
N ARG A 178 20.34 1.71 3.49
CA ARG A 178 21.74 2.02 3.18
C ARG A 178 22.21 1.48 1.82
N ASN A 179 21.52 0.47 1.29
CA ASN A 179 21.84 -0.19 0.03
C ASN A 179 20.98 0.31 -1.15
N LEU A 180 20.10 1.29 -0.91
CA LEU A 180 19.33 1.98 -1.95
C LEU A 180 20.16 3.05 -2.67
#